data_AF-A0A328ACH0-F1
#
_entry.id   AF-A0A328ACH0-F1
#
_cell.length_a   1.000
_cell.length_b   1.000
_cell.length_c   1.000
_cell.angle_alpha   90.00
_cell.angle_beta   90.00
_cell.angle_gamma   90.00
#
_symmetry.space_group_name_H-M   'P 1'
#
loop_
_entity.id
_entity.type
_entity.pdbx_description
1 polymer ?
#
loop_
_entity_poly.entity_id
_entity_poly.type
_entity_poly.pdbx_seq_one_letter_code
_entity_poly.pdbx_strand_id
1 'polypeptide(L)'
;MRAWAFMLGGLIVWAIHFMGVYGIASIAEVAGRADAAGSLYTVTALTVLCAGLDVALLLKAWRRGRRVTGDLAPFQASIAGLGAGFSLLAVIWQGLPALIGH
;
A
#
# COMPACT_ATOMS: atom_id res chain seq x y z
N MET A 1 -12.04 15.92 8.21
CA MET A 1 -11.76 15.01 7.08
C MET A 1 -10.27 14.67 6.89
N ARG A 2 -9.34 15.65 6.85
CA ARG A 2 -7.91 15.39 6.58
C ARG A 2 -7.20 14.46 7.59
N ALA A 3 -7.61 14.48 8.87
CA ALA A 3 -7.03 13.60 9.90
C ALA A 3 -7.40 12.12 9.69
N TRP A 4 -8.68 11.84 9.41
CA TRP A 4 -9.17 10.50 9.10
C TRP A 4 -8.50 9.90 7.87
N ALA A 5 -8.37 10.68 6.79
CA ALA A 5 -7.67 10.24 5.58
C ALA A 5 -6.19 9.91 5.84
N PHE A 6 -5.56 10.60 6.80
CA PHE A 6 -4.19 10.28 7.20
C PHE A 6 -4.11 8.99 8.03
N MET A 7 -5.00 8.83 9.02
CA MET A 7 -5.07 7.64 9.87
C MET A 7 -5.39 6.38 9.06
N LEU A 8 -6.28 6.49 8.07
CA LEU A 8 -6.67 5.39 7.19
C LEU A 8 -5.79 5.29 5.94
N GLY A 9 -4.77 6.14 5.80
CA GLY A 9 -3.99 6.26 4.57
C GLY A 9 -3.41 4.93 4.10
N GLY A 10 -2.78 4.17 5.01
CA GLY A 10 -2.26 2.85 4.69
C GLY A 10 -3.36 1.87 4.25
N LEU A 11 -4.49 1.82 4.97
CA LEU A 11 -5.60 0.93 4.58
C LEU A 11 -6.21 1.30 3.22
N ILE A 12 -6.22 2.59 2.86
CA ILE A 12 -6.65 3.05 1.53
C ILE A 12 -5.64 2.59 0.46
N VAL A 13 -4.34 2.75 0.71
CA VAL A 13 -3.28 2.28 -0.20
C VAL A 13 -3.39 0.78 -0.41
N TRP A 14 -3.53 0.01 0.67
CA TRP A 14 -3.78 -1.43 0.61
C TRP A 14 -5.01 -1.79 -0.20
N ALA A 15 -6.16 -1.11 0.03
CA ALA A 15 -7.39 -1.41 -0.69
C ALA A 15 -7.26 -1.15 -2.20
N ILE A 16 -6.58 -0.06 -2.58
CA ILE A 16 -6.28 0.26 -3.98
C ILE A 16 -5.35 -0.81 -4.57
N HIS A 17 -4.30 -1.20 -3.85
CA HIS A 17 -3.38 -2.24 -4.30
C HIS A 17 -4.10 -3.57 -4.50
N PHE A 18 -4.85 -4.04 -3.51
CA PHE A 18 -5.57 -5.30 -3.55
C PHE A 18 -6.54 -5.34 -4.73
N MET A 19 -7.36 -4.30 -4.89
CA MET A 19 -8.30 -4.20 -6.00
C MET A 19 -7.58 -4.13 -7.35
N GLY A 20 -6.46 -3.41 -7.41
CA GLY A 20 -5.66 -3.28 -8.63
C GLY A 20 -5.04 -4.60 -9.05
N VAL A 21 -4.34 -5.31 -8.16
CA VAL A 21 -3.74 -6.62 -8.46
C VAL A 21 -4.82 -7.63 -8.87
N TYR A 22 -5.93 -7.68 -8.14
CA TYR A 22 -7.05 -8.57 -8.48
C TYR A 22 -7.65 -8.23 -9.85
N GLY A 23 -7.87 -6.94 -10.13
CA GLY A 23 -8.39 -6.46 -11.39
C GLY A 23 -7.46 -6.75 -12.56
N ILE A 24 -6.16 -6.52 -12.41
CA ILE A 24 -5.14 -6.82 -13.43
C ILE A 24 -5.14 -8.32 -13.73
N ALA A 25 -5.07 -9.18 -12.71
CA ALA A 25 -5.06 -10.62 -12.90
C ALA A 25 -6.34 -11.12 -13.58
N SER A 26 -7.52 -10.60 -13.16
CA SER A 26 -8.80 -10.98 -13.74
C SER A 26 -8.90 -10.58 -15.22
N ILE A 27 -8.48 -9.36 -15.56
CA ILE A 27 -8.49 -8.87 -16.95
C ILE A 27 -7.49 -9.65 -17.80
N ALA A 28 -6.28 -9.90 -17.27
CA ALA A 28 -5.24 -10.63 -17.97
C ALA A 28 -5.64 -12.09 -18.27
N GLU A 29 -6.34 -12.73 -17.34
CA GLU A 29 -6.87 -14.08 -17.55
C GLU A 29 -7.99 -14.12 -18.60
N VAL A 30 -8.87 -13.12 -18.60
CA VAL A 30 -9.91 -13.00 -19.63
C VAL A 30 -9.32 -12.71 -21.02
N ALA A 31 -8.27 -11.89 -21.08
CA ALA A 31 -7.64 -11.48 -22.34
C ALA A 31 -6.55 -12.47 -22.85
N GLY A 32 -6.10 -13.40 -22.01
CA GLY A 32 -4.97 -14.28 -22.32
C GLY A 32 -4.56 -15.14 -21.13
N ARG A 33 -3.47 -14.78 -20.45
CA ARG A 33 -3.00 -15.47 -19.24
C ARG A 33 -2.56 -14.47 -18.18
N ALA A 34 -2.95 -14.69 -16.93
CA ALA A 34 -2.58 -13.83 -15.81
C ALA A 34 -1.07 -13.82 -15.51
N ASP A 35 -0.35 -14.89 -15.85
CA ASP A 35 1.09 -15.05 -15.65
C ASP A 35 1.95 -14.49 -16.81
N ALA A 36 1.33 -13.91 -17.84
CA ALA A 36 2.06 -13.26 -18.92
C ALA A 36 2.93 -12.11 -18.40
N ALA A 37 4.12 -11.93 -18.97
CA ALA A 37 5.09 -10.93 -18.53
C ALA A 37 4.50 -9.52 -18.41
N GLY A 38 3.63 -9.10 -19.34
CA GLY A 38 2.96 -7.80 -19.27
C GLY A 38 2.06 -7.63 -18.04
N SER A 39 1.33 -8.67 -17.65
CA SER A 39 0.51 -8.68 -16.42
C SER A 39 1.40 -8.59 -15.19
N LEU A 40 2.44 -9.42 -15.12
CA LEU A 40 3.40 -9.43 -14.01
C LEU A 40 4.09 -8.07 -13.86
N TYR A 41 4.62 -7.47 -14.93
CA TYR A 41 5.23 -6.13 -14.86
C TYR A 41 4.26 -5.04 -14.40
N THR A 42 2.99 -5.13 -14.78
CA THR A 42 1.97 -4.17 -14.36
C THR A 42 1.67 -4.31 -12.86
N VAL A 43 1.55 -5.55 -12.37
CA VAL A 43 1.43 -5.84 -10.93
C VAL A 43 2.66 -5.36 -10.18
N THR A 44 3.87 -5.67 -10.65
CA THR A 44 5.14 -5.20 -10.05
C THR A 44 5.18 -3.68 -9.92
N ALA A 45 4.82 -2.95 -10.98
CA ALA A 45 4.80 -1.49 -10.97
C ALA A 45 3.80 -0.94 -9.95
N LEU A 46 2.59 -1.51 -9.89
CA LEU A 46 1.59 -1.13 -8.90
C LEU A 46 2.06 -1.42 -7.47
N THR A 47 2.64 -2.60 -7.23
CA THR A 47 3.18 -3.00 -5.92
C THR A 47 4.29 -2.05 -5.47
N VAL A 48 5.26 -1.73 -6.34
CA VAL A 48 6.36 -0.81 -6.01
C VAL A 48 5.81 0.59 -5.69
N LEU A 49 4.85 1.08 -6.47
CA LEU A 49 4.22 2.38 -6.23
C LEU A 49 3.51 2.42 -4.87
N CYS A 50 2.67 1.42 -4.57
CA CYS A 50 1.94 1.33 -3.31
C CYS A 50 2.89 1.17 -2.11
N ALA A 51 3.91 0.32 -2.22
CA ALA A 51 4.92 0.17 -1.18
C ALA A 51 5.66 1.50 -0.91
N GLY A 52 6.01 2.24 -1.97
CA GLY A 52 6.61 3.56 -1.84
C GLY A 52 5.71 4.57 -1.13
N LEU A 53 4.40 4.54 -1.42
CA LEU A 53 3.41 5.38 -0.73
C LEU A 53 3.28 5.02 0.75
N ASP A 54 3.28 3.74 1.10
CA ASP A 54 3.24 3.29 2.50
C ASP A 54 4.51 3.68 3.27
N VAL A 55 5.69 3.55 2.66
CA VAL A 55 6.94 4.04 3.24
C VAL A 55 6.87 5.56 3.48
N ALA A 56 6.35 6.33 2.52
CA ALA A 56 6.17 7.77 2.69
C ALA A 56 5.18 8.11 3.83
N LEU A 57 4.10 7.35 3.97
CA LEU A 57 3.12 7.50 5.07
C LEU A 57 3.73 7.15 6.43
N LEU A 58 4.48 6.05 6.53
CA LEU A 58 5.23 5.66 7.72
C LEU A 58 6.21 6.76 8.15
N LEU A 59 7.03 7.24 7.21
CA LEU A 59 7.98 8.32 7.48
C LEU A 59 7.27 9.60 7.94
N LYS A 60 6.14 9.92 7.32
CA LYS A 60 5.32 11.08 7.72
C LYS A 60 4.74 10.90 9.12
N ALA A 61 4.19 9.73 9.45
CA ALA A 61 3.68 9.41 10.78
C ALA A 61 4.77 9.50 11.84
N TRP A 62 5.94 8.93 11.58
CA TRP A 62 7.08 8.99 12.49
C TRP A 62 7.58 10.43 12.71
N ARG A 63 7.67 11.24 11.65
CA ARG A 63 8.05 12.67 11.77
C ARG A 63 7.01 13.45 12.56
N ARG A 64 5.71 13.15 12.40
CA ARG A 64 4.62 13.85 13.09
C ARG A 64 4.56 13.49 14.58
N GLY A 65 4.74 12.22 14.91
CA GLY A 65 4.79 11.73 16.30
C GLY A 65 5.94 12.34 17.11
N ARG A 66 7.06 12.72 16.46
CA ARG A 66 8.19 13.39 17.11
C ARG A 66 8.03 14.90 17.31
N ARG A 67 7.12 15.55 16.58
CA ARG A 67 7.07 17.03 16.48
C ARG A 67 5.86 17.68 17.14
N VAL A 68 4.79 16.93 17.45
CA VAL A 68 3.51 17.51 17.85
C VAL A 68 3.16 17.15 19.28
N THR A 69 3.09 18.16 20.14
CA THR A 69 2.53 18.09 21.51
C THR A 69 1.07 18.57 21.46
N GLY A 70 0.14 17.63 21.35
CA GLY A 70 -1.29 17.88 21.47
C GLY A 70 -2.01 16.57 21.76
N ASP A 71 -3.11 16.60 22.53
CA ASP A 71 -3.68 15.41 23.17
C ASP A 71 -3.96 14.23 22.24
N LEU A 72 -4.36 14.47 20.98
CA LEU A 72 -4.69 13.42 20.03
C LEU A 72 -3.64 13.20 18.92
N ALA A 73 -2.66 14.09 18.77
CA ALA A 73 -1.74 14.02 17.65
C ALA A 73 -0.80 12.80 17.69
N PRO A 74 -0.24 12.39 18.86
CA PRO A 74 0.50 11.15 18.98
C PRO A 74 -0.35 9.93 18.65
N PHE A 75 -1.59 9.89 19.13
CA PHE A 75 -2.53 8.80 18.82
C PHE A 75 -2.80 8.67 17.32
N GLN A 76 -3.12 9.78 16.66
CA GLN A 76 -3.35 9.80 15.20
C GLN A 76 -2.11 9.36 14.42
N ALA A 77 -0.91 9.76 14.86
CA ALA A 77 0.35 9.34 14.24
C ALA A 77 0.61 7.84 14.45
N SER A 78 0.33 7.29 15.63
CA SER A 78 0.45 5.85 15.90
C SER A 78 -0.51 5.03 15.05
N ILE A 79 -1.79 5.41 14.95
CA ILE A 79 -2.77 4.71 14.10
C ILE A 79 -2.36 4.77 12.62
N ALA A 80 -1.97 5.95 12.13
CA ALA A 80 -1.51 6.11 10.75
C ALA A 80 -0.26 5.25 10.47
N GLY A 81 0.69 5.22 11.41
CA GLY A 81 1.91 4.41 11.30
C GLY A 81 1.63 2.92 11.30
N LEU A 82 0.78 2.43 12.21
CA LEU A 82 0.37 1.02 12.26
C LEU A 82 -0.37 0.61 10.98
N GLY A 83 -1.31 1.44 10.50
CA GLY A 83 -2.03 1.16 9.26
C GLY A 83 -1.12 1.11 8.04
N ALA A 84 -0.18 2.05 7.92
CA ALA A 84 0.80 2.05 6.82
C ALA A 84 1.81 0.89 6.92
N GLY A 85 2.24 0.52 8.13
CA GLY A 85 3.10 -0.65 8.34
C GLY A 85 2.41 -1.96 7.97
N PHE A 86 1.15 -2.13 8.39
CA PHE A 86 0.35 -3.29 8.02
C PHE A 86 0.10 -3.34 6.50
N SER A 87 -0.26 -2.20 5.90
CA SER A 87 -0.43 -2.07 4.44
C SER A 87 0.84 -2.47 3.70
N LEU A 88 2.00 -1.96 4.09
CA LEU A 88 3.28 -2.26 3.45
C LEU A 88 3.57 -3.76 3.43
N LEU A 89 3.38 -4.43 4.57
CA LEU A 89 3.56 -5.88 4.66
C LEU A 89 2.59 -6.63 3.75
N ALA A 90 1.33 -6.23 3.74
CA ALA A 90 0.31 -6.85 2.90
C ALA A 90 0.58 -6.63 1.39
N VAL A 91 0.96 -5.41 0.99
CA VAL A 91 1.31 -5.05 -0.39
C VAL A 91 2.50 -5.88 -0.88
N ILE A 92 3.58 -5.96 -0.10
CA ILE A 92 4.76 -6.76 -0.46
C ILE A 92 4.39 -8.24 -0.57
N TRP A 93 3.63 -8.77 0.39
CA TRP A 93 3.21 -10.17 0.38
C TRP A 93 2.34 -10.50 -0.83
N GLN A 94 1.35 -9.67 -1.14
CA GLN A 94 0.43 -9.87 -2.27
C GLN A 94 1.12 -9.70 -3.62
N GLY A 95 2.06 -8.77 -3.73
CA GLY A 95 2.83 -8.55 -4.95
C GLY A 95 3.99 -9.54 -5.14
N LEU A 96 4.31 -10.36 -4.13
CA LEU A 96 5.49 -11.22 -4.14
C LEU A 96 5.56 -12.13 -5.37
N PRO A 97 4.50 -12.84 -5.80
CA PRO A 97 4.57 -13.70 -6.99
C PRO A 97 4.99 -12.93 -8.25
N ALA A 98 4.57 -11.67 -8.39
CA ALA A 98 4.96 -10.82 -9.50
C ALA A 98 6.36 -10.23 -9.34
N LEU A 99 6.95 -10.19 -8.14
CA LEU A 99 8.30 -9.69 -7.89
C LEU A 99 9.39 -10.74 -8.06
N ILE A 100 9.05 -12.03 -7.93
CA ILE A 100 10.02 -13.14 -7.99
C ILE A 100 9.72 -14.16 -9.10
N GLY A 101 8.50 -14.17 -9.65
CA GLY A 101 8.03 -15.19 -10.58
C GLY A 101 8.45 -14.99 -12.03
N HIS A 102 9.66 -14.48 -12.28
CA HIS A 102 10.22 -14.30 -13.63
C HIS A 102 11.19 -15.42 -13.98
#